data_AF-A0A914R3P4-F1
#
_entry.id   AF-A0A914R3P4-F1
#
_cell.length_a   1.000
_cell.length_b   1.000
_cell.length_c   1.000
_cell.angle_alpha   90.00
_cell.angle_beta   90.00
_cell.angle_gamma   90.00
#
_symmetry.space_group_name_H-M   'P 1'
#
loop_
_entity.id
_entity.type
_entity.pdbx_description
1 polymer ?
#
loop_
_entity_poly.entity_id
_entity_poly.type
_entity_poly.pdbx_seq_one_letter_code
_entity_poly.pdbx_strand_id
1 'polypeptide(L)'
;MDLTRFPFDNVTCSLTFESFNYNTDEVQMSWSPLGVSKMREKMELADYELTGIENLRASEPYPAGFWHELTMKFHFKRRAGWYILQAYLPTYLTICICEFTNYLC
;
A
#
# COMPACT_ATOMS: atom_id res chain seq x y z
N MET A 1 -3.05 -3.43 -7.80
CA MET A 1 -3.92 -3.26 -6.62
C MET A 1 -5.06 -4.24 -6.74
N ASP A 2 -5.40 -4.94 -5.67
CA ASP A 2 -6.51 -5.90 -5.61
C ASP A 2 -7.57 -5.36 -4.63
N LEU A 3 -8.81 -5.26 -5.09
CA LEU A 3 -9.94 -4.67 -4.36
C LEU A 3 -11.03 -5.70 -4.03
N THR A 4 -10.76 -6.99 -4.23
CA THR A 4 -11.73 -8.07 -3.99
C THR A 4 -12.28 -8.13 -2.57
N ARG A 5 -11.51 -7.62 -1.59
CA ARG A 5 -11.87 -7.61 -0.16
C ARG A 5 -12.19 -6.22 0.39
N PHE A 6 -12.52 -5.27 -0.46
CA PHE A 6 -12.88 -3.92 -0.03
C PHE A 6 -14.04 -3.95 1.00
N PRO A 7 -14.00 -3.17 2.10
CA PRO A 7 -12.98 -2.19 2.51
C PRO A 7 -11.88 -2.74 3.45
N PHE A 8 -11.75 -4.06 3.56
CA PHE A 8 -10.77 -4.75 4.41
C PHE A 8 -9.54 -5.25 3.62
N ASP A 9 -9.20 -4.54 2.55
CA ASP A 9 -8.09 -4.84 1.66
C ASP A 9 -6.75 -4.31 2.20
N ASN A 10 -5.69 -4.99 1.79
CA ASN A 10 -4.31 -4.56 1.99
C ASN A 10 -3.72 -4.22 0.62
N VAL A 11 -3.03 -3.10 0.53
CA VAL A 11 -2.42 -2.62 -0.72
C VAL A 11 -0.92 -2.59 -0.55
N THR A 12 -0.20 -3.13 -1.52
CA THR A 12 1.26 -3.00 -1.61
C THR A 12 1.61 -2.13 -2.79
N CYS A 13 2.40 -1.09 -2.56
CA CYS A 13 2.90 -0.18 -3.58
C CYS A 13 4.43 -0.31 -3.67
N SER A 14 4.97 -0.41 -4.87
CA SER A 14 6.42 -0.48 -5.10
C SER A 14 6.93 0.80 -5.76
N LEU A 15 8.04 1.32 -5.27
CA LEU A 15 8.79 2.42 -5.88
C LEU A 15 10.18 1.93 -6.24
N THR A 16 10.44 1.83 -7.54
CA THR A 16 11.72 1.39 -8.09
C THR A 16 12.57 2.60 -8.48
N PHE A 17 13.83 2.60 -8.05
CA PHE A 17 14.85 3.53 -8.49
C PHE A 17 15.92 2.80 -9.30
N GLU A 18 16.28 3.39 -10.43
CA GLU A 18 17.29 2.86 -11.35
C GLU A 18 18.01 4.03 -12.04
N SER A 19 19.28 3.83 -12.39
CA SER A 19 20.08 4.75 -13.18
C SER A 19 19.70 4.63 -14.65
N PHE A 20 19.34 5.74 -15.29
CA PHE A 20 18.90 5.69 -16.69
C PHE A 20 20.04 5.37 -17.68
N ASN A 21 21.20 6.01 -17.51
CA ASN A 21 22.32 5.89 -18.47
C ASN A 21 23.51 5.06 -17.98
N TYR A 22 23.71 4.97 -16.66
CA TYR A 22 24.91 4.37 -16.07
C TYR A 22 24.63 2.94 -15.64
N ASN A 23 25.48 2.01 -16.07
CA ASN A 23 25.39 0.59 -15.70
C ASN A 23 26.03 0.32 -14.33
N THR A 24 26.05 -0.95 -13.89
CA THR A 24 26.67 -1.34 -12.60
C THR A 24 28.17 -1.09 -12.52
N ASP A 25 28.88 -1.06 -13.64
CA ASP A 25 30.33 -0.89 -13.67
C ASP A 25 30.72 0.59 -13.46
N GLU A 26 29.87 1.52 -13.89
CA GLU A 26 30.07 2.95 -13.70
C GLU A 26 29.50 3.45 -12.37
N VAL A 27 28.32 2.97 -11.97
CA VAL A 27 27.61 3.44 -10.76
C VAL A 27 27.05 2.27 -9.94
N GLN A 28 27.51 2.17 -8.70
CA GLN A 28 27.02 1.21 -7.70
C GLN A 28 25.97 1.86 -6.80
N MET A 29 24.72 1.41 -6.89
CA MET A 29 23.62 1.91 -6.07
C MET A 29 23.35 0.97 -4.88
N SER A 30 23.18 1.56 -3.69
CA SER A 30 22.87 0.82 -2.45
C SER A 30 21.98 1.64 -1.52
N TRP A 31 21.21 0.94 -0.68
CA TRP A 31 20.37 1.57 0.32
C TRP A 31 21.20 2.17 1.45
N SER A 32 20.88 3.41 1.82
CA SER A 32 21.44 4.02 3.02
C SER A 32 20.89 3.32 4.27
N PRO A 33 21.74 3.01 5.27
CA PRO A 33 21.32 2.37 6.51
C PRO A 33 20.32 3.23 7.33
N LEU A 34 20.32 4.55 7.11
CA LEU A 34 19.48 5.51 7.84
C LEU A 34 18.29 6.05 7.01
N GLY A 35 18.27 5.79 5.70
CA GLY A 35 17.51 6.61 4.74
C GLY A 35 15.99 6.42 4.80
N VAL A 36 15.52 5.23 5.14
CA VAL A 36 14.10 4.85 4.98
C VAL A 36 13.31 4.96 6.28
N SER A 37 13.98 4.86 7.43
CA SER A 37 13.33 4.89 8.75
C SER A 37 12.64 6.23 9.05
N LYS A 38 13.27 7.35 8.69
CA LYS A 38 12.70 8.70 8.87
C LYS A 38 11.44 8.96 8.03
N MET A 39 11.25 8.21 6.94
CA MET A 39 10.08 8.36 6.08
C MET A 39 8.83 7.82 6.75
N ARG A 40 8.97 6.75 7.54
CA ARG A 40 7.87 6.10 8.27
C ARG A 40 7.16 7.07 9.22
N GLU A 41 7.91 7.90 9.94
CA GLU A 41 7.38 8.83 10.95
C GLU A 41 6.54 9.97 10.36
N LYS A 42 6.77 10.32 9.09
CA LYS A 42 6.08 11.44 8.43
C LYS A 42 4.94 10.97 7.52
N MET A 43 4.81 9.67 7.29
CA MET A 43 3.91 9.11 6.29
C MET A 43 2.57 8.76 6.94
N GLU A 44 1.71 9.76 7.09
CA GLU A 44 0.33 9.58 7.55
C GLU A 44 -0.65 9.82 6.39
N LEU A 45 -1.51 8.83 6.13
CA LEU A 45 -2.59 8.93 5.16
C LEU A 45 -3.93 8.83 5.89
N ALA A 46 -4.96 9.54 5.41
CA ALA A 46 -6.27 9.55 6.03
C ALA A 46 -6.97 8.17 5.95
N ASP A 47 -6.92 7.54 4.76
CA ASP A 47 -7.63 6.29 4.48
C ASP A 47 -6.80 5.03 4.72
N TYR A 48 -5.49 5.18 4.92
CA TYR A 48 -4.54 4.08 4.99
C TYR A 48 -3.60 4.21 6.18
N GLU A 49 -3.29 3.07 6.78
CA GLU A 49 -2.24 2.93 7.77
C GLU A 49 -1.03 2.24 7.12
N LEU A 50 0.14 2.86 7.23
CA LEU A 50 1.40 2.26 6.79
C LEU A 50 1.80 1.15 7.77
N THR A 51 1.71 -0.10 7.35
CA THR A 51 2.06 -1.25 8.20
C THR A 51 3.55 -1.57 8.15
N GLY A 52 4.21 -1.35 7.02
CA GLY A 52 5.62 -1.68 6.84
C GLY A 52 6.23 -1.12 5.56
N ILE A 53 7.55 -1.03 5.57
CA ILE A 53 8.36 -0.68 4.41
C ILE A 53 9.44 -1.75 4.25
N GLU A 54 9.59 -2.30 3.05
CA GLU A 54 10.63 -3.25 2.68
C GLU A 54 11.55 -2.65 1.63
N ASN A 55 12.86 -2.83 1.80
CA ASN A 55 13.88 -2.35 0.86
C ASN A 55 14.52 -3.53 0.16
N LEU A 56 14.52 -3.51 -1.16
CA LEU A 56 15.06 -4.56 -2.00
C LEU A 56 16.12 -3.96 -2.93
N ARG A 57 17.22 -4.70 -3.13
CA ARG A 57 18.23 -4.39 -4.13
C ARG A 57 18.31 -5.59 -5.06
N ALA A 58 18.11 -5.36 -6.35
CA ALA A 58 18.25 -6.35 -7.40
C ALA A 58 19.29 -5.89 -8.43
N SER A 59 19.81 -6.83 -9.20
CA SER A 59 20.64 -6.54 -10.36
C SER A 59 19.97 -7.18 -11.56
N GLU A 60 19.44 -6.36 -12.45
CA GLU A 60 18.66 -6.82 -13.58
C GLU A 60 19.48 -6.76 -14.87
N PRO A 61 19.42 -7.81 -15.72
CA PRO A 61 20.09 -7.82 -17.01
C PRO A 61 19.28 -7.05 -18.05
N TYR A 62 19.95 -6.14 -18.75
CA TYR A 62 19.42 -5.44 -19.92
C TYR A 62 20.31 -5.69 -21.14
N PRO A 63 19.83 -5.38 -22.37
CA PRO A 63 20.63 -5.61 -23.58
C PRO A 63 22.00 -4.93 -23.58
N ALA A 64 22.16 -3.83 -22.84
CA ALA A 64 23.38 -3.04 -22.77
C ALA A 64 24.27 -3.36 -21.56
N GLY A 65 23.99 -4.44 -20.80
CA GLY A 65 24.71 -4.80 -19.57
C GLY A 65 23.81 -5.04 -18.35
N PHE A 66 24.36 -4.88 -17.15
CA PHE A 66 23.61 -5.01 -15.89
C PHE A 66 23.31 -3.65 -15.29
N TRP A 67 22.14 -3.52 -14.67
CA TRP A 67 21.74 -2.34 -13.90
C TRP A 67 21.37 -2.73 -12.48
N HIS A 68 21.59 -1.80 -11.55
CA HIS A 68 21.10 -1.94 -10.19
C HIS A 68 19.68 -1.40 -10.10
N GLU A 69 18.78 -2.20 -9.55
CA GLU A 69 17.42 -1.78 -9.21
C GLU A 69 17.29 -1.68 -7.68
N LEU A 70 16.84 -0.52 -7.20
CA LEU A 70 16.51 -0.29 -5.80
C LEU A 70 14.99 -0.15 -5.66
N THR A 71 14.33 -1.22 -5.24
CA THR A 71 12.87 -1.26 -5.07
C THR A 71 12.48 -1.09 -3.60
N MET A 72 11.65 -0.11 -3.29
CA MET A 72 11.04 0.08 -1.97
C MET A 72 9.57 -0.34 -2.04
N LYS A 73 9.15 -1.30 -1.21
CA LYS A 73 7.76 -1.74 -1.10
C LYS A 73 7.13 -1.15 0.15
N PHE A 74 6.02 -0.47 -0.04
CA PHE A 74 5.17 0.07 1.02
C PHE A 74 3.96 -0.83 1.18
N HIS A 75 3.73 -1.29 2.41
CA HIS A 75 2.54 -2.05 2.76
C HIS A 75 1.56 -1.14 3.48
N PHE A 76 0.38 -1.00 2.91
CA PHE A 76 -0.72 -0.20 3.44
C PHE A 76 -1.89 -1.10 3.81
N LYS A 77 -2.49 -0.82 4.96
CA LYS A 77 -3.76 -1.40 5.40
C LYS A 77 -4.84 -0.33 5.36
N ARG A 78 -5.99 -0.61 4.73
CA ARG A 78 -7.10 0.35 4.67
C ARG A 78 -7.78 0.51 6.04
N ARG A 79 -8.11 1.74 6.40
CA ARG A 79 -8.94 2.06 7.57
C ARG A 79 -10.42 1.90 7.21
N ALA A 80 -11.01 0.76 7.58
CA ALA A 80 -12.40 0.43 7.24
C ALA A 80 -13.47 1.24 8.02
N GLY A 81 -13.09 1.94 9.09
CA GLY A 81 -14.04 2.57 10.02
C GLY A 81 -15.03 3.52 9.35
N TRP A 82 -14.56 4.36 8.43
CA TRP A 82 -15.43 5.29 7.69
C TRP A 82 -16.43 4.55 6.79
N TYR A 83 -15.98 3.55 6.04
CA TYR A 83 -16.83 2.74 5.17
C TYR A 83 -17.89 1.94 5.95
N ILE A 84 -17.55 1.46 7.15
CA ILE A 84 -18.49 0.78 8.04
C ILE A 84 -19.61 1.74 8.48
N LEU A 85 -19.25 2.94 8.94
CA LEU A 85 -20.22 3.93 9.39
C LEU A 85 -21.12 4.44 8.26
N GLN A 86 -20.55 4.65 7.06
CA GLN A 86 -21.29 5.21 5.94
C GLN A 86 -22.15 4.18 5.18
N ALA A 87 -21.73 2.91 5.10
CA ALA A 87 -22.42 1.91 4.28
C ALA A 87 -23.05 0.78 5.10
N TYR A 88 -22.32 0.17 6.03
CA TYR A 88 -22.81 -1.00 6.78
C TYR A 88 -23.81 -0.61 7.88
N LEU A 89 -23.58 0.50 8.57
CA LEU A 89 -24.50 0.98 9.61
C LEU A 89 -25.90 1.32 9.06
N PRO A 90 -26.06 2.16 8.02
CA PRO A 90 -27.40 2.49 7.51
C PRO A 90 -28.12 1.29 6.91
N THR A 91 -27.41 0.40 6.19
CA THR A 91 -28.02 -0.81 5.63
C THR A 91 -28.55 -1.74 6.72
N TYR A 92 -27.78 -1.94 7.80
CA TYR A 92 -28.25 -2.71 8.95
C TYR A 92 -29.47 -2.08 9.62
N LEU A 93 -29.46 -0.76 9.84
CA LEU A 93 -30.60 -0.04 10.41
C LEU A 93 -31.86 -0.16 9.54
N THR A 94 -31.73 -0.05 8.21
CA THR A 94 -32.85 -0.25 7.28
C THR A 94 -33.44 -1.66 7.39
N ILE A 95 -32.58 -2.69 7.44
CA ILE A 95 -33.03 -4.08 7.60
C ILE A 95 -33.81 -4.24 8.91
N CYS A 96 -33.29 -3.71 10.03
CA CYS A 96 -33.98 -3.78 11.32
C CYS A 96 -35.35 -3.08 11.31
N ILE A 97 -35.45 -1.90 10.68
CA ILE A 97 -36.71 -1.16 10.57
C ILE A 97 -37.72 -1.92 9.70
N CYS A 98 -37.28 -2.49 8.58
CA CYS A 98 -38.13 -3.30 7.70
C CYS A 98 -38.68 -4.53 8.41
N GLU A 99 -37.82 -5.24 9.15
CA GLU A 99 -38.22 -6.41 9.93
C GLU A 99 -39.25 -6.04 11.01
N PHE A 100 -39.00 -4.96 11.76
CA PHE A 100 -39.93 -4.48 12.79
C PHE A 100 -41.29 -4.07 12.21
N THR A 101 -41.31 -3.47 11.02
CA THR A 101 -42.54 -3.09 10.32
C THR A 101 -43.35 -4.31 9.87
N ASN A 102 -42.68 -5.41 9.45
CA ASN A 102 -43.36 -6.66 9.11
C ASN A 102 -43.99 -7.37 10.32
N TYR A 103 -43.41 -7.24 11.53
CA TYR A 103 -44.01 -7.81 12.75
C TYR A 103 -45.18 -6.98 13.30
N LEU A 104 -45.29 -5.70 12.94
CA LEU A 104 -46.34 -4.79 13.41
C LEU A 104 -47.58 -4.75 12.51
N CYS A 105 -47.54 -5.37 11.34
CA CYS A 105 -48.66 -5.48 10.39
C CYS A 105 -49.22 -6.90 10.36
#